data_AF-R1I274-F1
#
_entry.id   AF-R1I274-F1
#
_cell.length_a   1.000
_cell.length_b   1.000
_cell.length_c   1.000
_cell.angle_alpha   90.00
_cell.angle_beta   90.00
_cell.angle_gamma   90.00
#
_symmetry.space_group_name_H-M   'P 1'
#
loop_
_entity.id
_entity.type
_entity.pdbx_description
1 polymer ?
#
loop_
_entity_poly.entity_id
_entity_poly.type
_entity_poly.pdbx_seq_one_letter_code
_entity_poly.pdbx_strand_id
1 'polypeptide(L)'
;MGAGAVDRDAIVSVTPAGVEAPRLPGFTSAAPPVEIAVSAPLVQPVRLTFDGVGGPEGAVPALLHYDAVVGWYPVEVGETAGPIVAERTALSPFSTGWISSAAEWLRDRAVGKASPPTCGPPPPQWARPAMAKSDMTTGCVTDNSGKVELRIRNNRGLPVEVVVPRGVAYADVQGQNETVRKIIRDYVGGDRVVLMPGQDVTMGWARPSEDTQVRVQTEFTAGTILPGLAMELLGLDDSTSLAALAYFLADCGDAKTLALDVPSSSEVLGVVIKTLVTCAAKAVTSPGGAITAAVSAIAAAYGRDNATVVADREFAGKVDKLANGLRLLGKFVKVYTAVKLAAALTQVVVDSTAPARDRAFVLNLSGSASAQRIATFTGYGGVAVGMTKQQALDKSSTPLSEHRIGPCTYLTDSGGDRPGGLSILLNRDGRVIGIRVPANARTDKGIRVGSTYAQAEAAYRGRPTERDADAGGYHLLVTGPGGAIGFHSLNEAGPVESIAVGREDYAKGFELCSDSEPPS
;
A
#
# COMPACT_ATOMS: atom_id res chain seq x y z
N MET A 1 -47.69 16.99 10.77
CA MET A 1 -47.60 15.52 10.66
C MET A 1 -48.42 15.08 9.45
N GLY A 2 -47.93 14.13 8.64
CA GLY A 2 -48.76 13.52 7.61
C GLY A 2 -49.88 12.69 8.24
N ALA A 3 -50.99 12.50 7.52
CA ALA A 3 -52.06 11.60 7.98
C ALA A 3 -51.49 10.18 8.17
N GLY A 4 -51.77 9.55 9.32
CA GLY A 4 -51.38 8.16 9.59
C GLY A 4 -50.02 7.94 10.27
N ALA A 5 -49.34 8.99 10.74
CA ALA A 5 -48.07 8.82 11.47
C ALA A 5 -48.24 8.25 12.90
N VAL A 6 -49.42 8.40 13.48
CA VAL A 6 -49.84 7.89 14.79
C VAL A 6 -51.15 7.12 14.63
N ASP A 7 -51.39 6.13 15.50
CA ASP A 7 -52.57 5.25 15.48
C ASP A 7 -53.79 5.82 16.22
N ARG A 8 -53.62 6.97 16.88
CA ARG A 8 -54.60 7.65 17.72
C ARG A 8 -54.31 9.14 17.77
N ASP A 9 -55.26 9.93 18.28
CA ASP A 9 -55.03 11.35 18.55
C ASP A 9 -53.80 11.54 19.45
N ALA A 10 -52.88 12.38 19.00
CA ALA A 10 -51.60 12.59 19.66
C ALA A 10 -51.26 14.08 19.74
N ILE A 11 -50.63 14.46 20.84
CA ILE A 11 -50.10 15.81 21.06
C ILE A 11 -48.63 15.79 20.68
N VAL A 12 -48.23 16.73 19.82
CA VAL A 12 -46.81 17.02 19.57
C VAL A 12 -46.39 18.12 20.52
N SER A 13 -45.32 17.89 21.27
CA SER A 13 -44.68 18.93 22.07
C SER A 13 -43.27 19.19 21.56
N VAL A 14 -42.92 20.47 21.48
CA VAL A 14 -41.54 20.91 21.26
C VAL A 14 -41.17 21.77 22.46
N THR A 15 -40.21 21.30 23.24
CA THR A 15 -39.76 21.97 24.47
C THR A 15 -38.24 22.10 24.47
N PRO A 16 -37.64 23.08 25.17
CA PRO A 16 -36.20 23.08 25.38
C PRO A 16 -35.75 21.75 25.99
N ALA A 17 -34.70 21.14 25.44
CA ALA A 17 -34.20 19.89 25.97
C ALA A 17 -33.35 20.16 27.22
N GLY A 18 -33.39 19.24 28.19
CA GLY A 18 -32.54 19.28 29.39
C GLY A 18 -31.10 18.83 29.16
N VAL A 19 -30.68 18.65 27.90
CA VAL A 19 -29.34 18.20 27.52
C VAL A 19 -28.49 19.38 27.07
N GLU A 20 -27.21 19.34 27.40
CA GLU A 20 -26.28 20.38 26.99
C GLU A 20 -26.14 20.43 25.45
N ALA A 21 -26.02 21.64 24.90
CA ALA A 21 -25.76 21.84 23.48
C ALA A 21 -24.49 21.08 23.02
N PRO A 22 -24.50 20.54 21.80
CA PRO A 22 -23.38 19.79 21.25
C PRO A 22 -22.11 20.65 21.20
N ARG A 23 -21.11 20.27 21.99
CA ARG A 23 -19.74 20.83 21.91
C ARG A 23 -18.90 20.02 20.93
N LEU A 24 -19.37 19.92 19.69
CA LEU A 24 -18.62 19.27 18.62
C LEU A 24 -17.70 20.31 17.96
N PRO A 25 -16.37 20.08 17.87
CA PRO A 25 -15.48 20.97 17.12
C PRO A 25 -16.03 21.22 15.72
N GLY A 26 -15.96 22.45 15.20
CA GLY A 26 -16.47 22.79 13.86
C GLY A 26 -17.99 22.80 13.70
N PHE A 27 -18.76 22.41 14.72
CA PHE A 27 -20.21 22.60 14.76
C PHE A 27 -20.53 23.87 15.55
N THR A 28 -21.32 24.75 14.95
CA THR A 28 -21.88 25.93 15.60
C THR A 28 -23.37 25.70 15.76
N SER A 29 -23.84 25.54 17.00
CA SER A 29 -25.27 25.41 17.27
C SER A 29 -26.01 26.67 16.82
N ALA A 30 -27.08 26.50 16.06
CA ALA A 30 -27.96 27.59 15.64
C ALA A 30 -28.92 28.01 16.77
N ALA A 31 -29.32 27.05 17.59
CA ALA A 31 -30.23 27.25 18.71
C ALA A 31 -29.94 26.24 19.84
N PRO A 32 -30.44 26.48 21.06
CA PRO A 32 -30.45 25.47 22.10
C PRO A 32 -31.16 24.17 21.65
N PRO A 33 -30.71 23.00 22.11
CA PRO A 33 -31.39 21.73 21.86
C PRO A 33 -32.89 21.76 22.17
N VAL A 34 -33.68 21.10 21.33
CA VAL A 34 -35.13 20.95 21.52
C VAL A 34 -35.51 19.49 21.64
N GLU A 35 -36.29 19.16 22.66
CA GLU A 35 -36.97 17.87 22.79
C GLU A 35 -38.22 17.91 21.91
N ILE A 36 -38.30 16.99 20.97
CA ILE A 36 -39.53 16.76 20.20
C ILE A 36 -40.13 15.47 20.74
N ALA A 37 -41.37 15.53 21.22
CA ALA A 37 -42.08 14.36 21.71
C ALA A 37 -43.49 14.28 21.12
N VAL A 38 -43.99 13.05 21.01
CA VAL A 38 -45.35 12.75 20.56
C VAL A 38 -45.98 11.87 21.63
N SER A 39 -47.19 12.21 22.08
CA SER A 39 -47.89 11.48 23.15
C SER A 39 -48.38 10.07 22.75
N ALA A 40 -48.08 9.63 21.54
CA ALA A 40 -48.42 8.31 21.00
C ALA A 40 -47.22 7.73 20.23
N PRO A 41 -47.08 6.40 20.17
CA PRO A 41 -46.04 5.76 19.36
C PRO A 41 -46.17 6.12 17.88
N LEU A 42 -45.03 6.36 17.23
CA LEU A 42 -44.97 6.57 15.79
C LEU A 42 -45.12 5.23 15.06
N VAL A 43 -46.11 5.13 14.18
CA VAL A 43 -46.31 3.95 13.30
C VAL A 43 -45.67 4.15 11.92
N GLN A 44 -45.33 5.40 11.57
CA GLN A 44 -44.59 5.77 10.36
C GLN A 44 -43.58 6.87 10.68
N PRO A 45 -42.53 7.05 9.86
CA PRO A 45 -41.60 8.18 10.02
C PRO A 45 -42.34 9.53 9.94
N VAL A 46 -41.96 10.47 10.80
CA VAL A 46 -42.39 11.86 10.71
C VAL A 46 -41.33 12.70 10.04
N ARG A 47 -41.76 13.59 9.15
CA ARG A 47 -40.89 14.59 8.52
C ARG A 47 -40.72 15.77 9.46
N LEU A 48 -39.48 16.02 9.86
CA LEU A 48 -39.04 17.21 10.58
C LEU A 48 -38.42 18.18 9.58
N THR A 49 -38.69 19.47 9.73
CA THR A 49 -38.11 20.51 8.88
C THR A 49 -37.59 21.62 9.76
N PHE A 50 -36.30 21.88 9.64
CA PHE A 50 -35.61 22.91 10.38
C PHE A 50 -35.08 23.96 9.43
N ASP A 51 -35.00 25.20 9.91
CA ASP A 51 -34.36 26.25 9.14
C ASP A 51 -32.85 26.00 9.07
N GLY A 52 -32.29 26.06 7.87
CA GLY A 52 -30.85 25.89 7.61
C GLY A 52 -30.17 27.17 7.16
N VAL A 53 -30.89 28.30 7.04
CA VAL A 53 -30.32 29.58 6.61
C VAL A 53 -29.53 30.27 7.74
N GLY A 54 -28.58 31.14 7.38
CA GLY A 54 -27.88 32.01 8.34
C GLY A 54 -26.58 31.48 8.92
N GLY A 55 -26.04 30.38 8.38
CA GLY A 55 -24.73 29.87 8.75
C GLY A 55 -23.57 30.74 8.28
N PRO A 56 -22.36 30.55 8.83
CA PRO A 56 -21.14 31.13 8.29
C PRO A 56 -20.94 30.78 6.79
N GLU A 57 -20.23 31.63 6.06
CA GLU A 57 -19.92 31.38 4.65
C GLU A 57 -19.22 30.01 4.46
N GLY A 58 -19.71 29.21 3.52
CA GLY A 58 -19.20 27.85 3.26
C GLY A 58 -19.63 26.78 4.26
N ALA A 59 -20.40 27.15 5.30
CA ALA A 59 -20.90 26.20 6.28
C ALA A 59 -22.13 25.43 5.74
N VAL A 60 -22.24 24.15 6.12
CA VAL A 60 -23.36 23.30 5.72
C VAL A 60 -24.32 23.14 6.91
N PRO A 61 -25.63 23.40 6.74
CA PRO A 61 -26.59 23.23 7.82
C PRO A 61 -26.73 21.75 8.18
N ALA A 62 -26.75 21.44 9.48
CA ALA A 62 -26.81 20.08 9.99
C ALA A 62 -27.78 19.95 11.16
N LEU A 63 -28.44 18.80 11.20
CA LEU A 63 -29.28 18.37 12.31
C LEU A 63 -28.55 17.27 13.08
N LEU A 64 -28.35 17.50 14.37
CA LEU A 64 -27.85 16.51 15.31
C LEU A 64 -28.99 15.94 16.14
N HIS A 65 -28.87 14.68 16.51
CA HIS A 65 -29.75 13.97 17.43
C HIS A 65 -28.97 13.53 18.65
N TYR A 66 -29.60 13.56 19.81
CA TYR A 66 -29.01 13.09 21.05
C TYR A 66 -29.51 11.68 21.38
N ASP A 67 -28.57 10.79 21.66
CA ASP A 67 -28.87 9.49 22.26
C ASP A 67 -28.17 9.40 23.63
N ALA A 68 -28.83 8.82 24.63
CA ALA A 68 -28.30 8.78 25.99
C ALA A 68 -27.01 7.96 26.12
N VAL A 69 -26.75 7.02 25.19
CA VAL A 69 -25.56 6.17 25.16
C VAL A 69 -24.49 6.76 24.26
N VAL A 70 -24.87 7.22 23.06
CA VAL A 70 -23.92 7.67 22.02
C VAL A 70 -23.58 9.17 22.15
N GLY A 71 -24.43 9.96 22.80
CA GLY A 71 -24.34 11.41 22.84
C GLY A 71 -24.89 12.05 21.56
N TRP A 72 -24.33 13.21 21.18
CA TRP A 72 -24.72 13.95 19.99
C TRP A 72 -24.12 13.36 18.71
N TYR A 73 -24.94 13.10 17.70
CA TYR A 73 -24.47 12.65 16.38
C TYR A 73 -25.29 13.25 15.23
N PRO A 74 -24.69 13.47 14.05
CA PRO A 74 -25.38 14.04 12.90
C PRO A 74 -26.36 13.03 12.31
N VAL A 75 -27.54 13.52 11.93
CA VAL A 75 -28.60 12.69 11.38
C VAL A 75 -29.15 13.19 10.06
N GLU A 76 -28.94 14.47 9.75
CA GLU A 76 -29.28 15.05 8.46
C GLU A 76 -28.37 16.24 8.16
N VAL A 77 -28.08 16.46 6.88
CA VAL A 77 -27.32 17.61 6.40
C VAL A 77 -28.13 18.26 5.28
N GLY A 78 -28.44 19.54 5.43
CA GLY A 78 -29.18 20.30 4.43
C GLY A 78 -28.27 20.82 3.31
N GLU A 79 -28.89 21.26 2.22
CA GLU A 79 -28.20 22.05 1.20
C GLU A 79 -27.80 23.41 1.77
N THR A 80 -26.72 24.00 1.26
CA THR A 80 -26.29 25.35 1.67
C THR A 80 -27.44 26.33 1.45
N ALA A 81 -27.85 27.04 2.51
CA ALA A 81 -28.99 27.96 2.52
C ALA A 81 -30.38 27.32 2.26
N GLY A 82 -30.50 26.00 2.31
CA GLY A 82 -31.76 25.26 2.24
C GLY A 82 -32.24 24.76 3.62
N PRO A 83 -33.52 24.38 3.74
CA PRO A 83 -34.03 23.77 4.97
C PRO A 83 -33.41 22.38 5.20
N ILE A 84 -33.21 22.01 6.47
CA ILE A 84 -32.80 20.65 6.84
C ILE A 84 -34.07 19.81 6.99
N VAL A 85 -34.20 18.74 6.21
CA VAL A 85 -35.38 17.88 6.19
C VAL A 85 -35.01 16.47 6.61
N ALA A 86 -35.48 16.02 7.77
CA ALA A 86 -35.16 14.69 8.31
C ALA A 86 -36.44 13.86 8.53
N GLU A 87 -36.42 12.58 8.13
CA GLU A 87 -37.50 11.63 8.42
C GLU A 87 -37.15 10.73 9.62
N ARG A 88 -37.98 10.73 10.66
CA ARG A 88 -37.64 10.12 11.96
C ARG A 88 -38.74 9.22 12.51
N THR A 89 -38.34 8.08 13.04
CA THR A 89 -39.19 7.16 13.81
C THR A 89 -38.88 7.17 15.31
N ALA A 90 -37.77 7.80 15.68
CA ALA A 90 -37.39 8.09 17.05
C ALA A 90 -37.26 9.60 17.20
N LEU A 91 -37.97 10.14 18.19
CA LEU A 91 -37.91 11.53 18.58
C LEU A 91 -37.18 11.61 19.92
N SER A 92 -36.23 12.53 20.01
CA SER A 92 -35.41 12.78 21.17
C SER A 92 -34.88 14.23 21.04
N PRO A 93 -33.93 14.70 21.88
CA PRO A 93 -33.35 16.01 21.67
C PRO A 93 -32.70 16.13 20.30
N PHE A 94 -33.06 17.20 19.59
CA PHE A 94 -32.42 17.62 18.36
C PHE A 94 -31.69 18.93 18.56
N SER A 95 -30.57 19.11 17.87
CA SER A 95 -29.85 20.39 17.80
C SER A 95 -29.56 20.72 16.35
N THR A 96 -29.97 21.91 15.93
CA THR A 96 -29.63 22.45 14.61
C THR A 96 -28.39 23.31 14.71
N GLY A 97 -27.63 23.37 13.63
CA GLY A 97 -26.44 24.20 13.56
C GLY A 97 -25.78 24.15 12.19
N TRP A 98 -24.56 24.66 12.14
CA TRP A 98 -23.77 24.70 10.93
C TRP A 98 -22.41 24.07 11.15
N ILE A 99 -21.95 23.33 10.16
CA ILE A 99 -20.61 22.75 10.13
C ILE A 99 -19.74 23.72 9.32
N SER A 100 -18.90 24.50 10.00
CA SER A 100 -18.22 25.70 9.45
C SER A 100 -17.15 25.43 8.38
N SER A 101 -16.81 24.16 8.15
CA SER A 101 -16.19 23.69 6.91
C SER A 101 -16.31 22.16 6.89
N ALA A 102 -17.33 21.62 6.21
CA ALA A 102 -17.46 20.18 6.08
C ALA A 102 -16.14 19.57 5.54
N ALA A 103 -15.46 20.26 4.63
CA ALA A 103 -14.17 19.84 4.11
C ALA A 103 -13.04 19.79 5.16
N GLU A 104 -12.82 20.81 6.01
CA GLU A 104 -11.69 20.77 6.95
C GLU A 104 -12.01 20.00 8.22
N TRP A 105 -13.25 20.07 8.71
CA TRP A 105 -13.68 19.24 9.83
C TRP A 105 -13.75 17.76 9.45
N LEU A 106 -14.27 17.40 8.27
CA LEU A 106 -14.16 16.03 7.76
C LEU A 106 -12.70 15.69 7.48
N ARG A 107 -11.88 16.57 6.89
CA ARG A 107 -10.44 16.34 6.67
C ARG A 107 -9.71 16.03 7.99
N ASP A 108 -9.96 16.79 9.04
CA ASP A 108 -9.21 16.64 10.30
C ASP A 108 -9.81 15.57 11.23
N ARG A 109 -11.10 15.21 11.06
CA ARG A 109 -11.83 14.30 11.97
C ARG A 109 -12.37 13.03 11.31
N ALA A 110 -12.82 13.07 10.06
CA ALA A 110 -13.05 11.86 9.26
C ALA A 110 -11.74 11.25 8.77
N VAL A 111 -10.70 12.07 8.60
CA VAL A 111 -9.35 11.63 8.25
C VAL A 111 -8.37 11.75 9.42
N GLY A 112 -8.86 11.75 10.67
CA GLY A 112 -8.14 11.79 11.94
C GLY A 112 -6.60 11.68 11.92
N LYS A 113 -5.92 12.68 12.48
CA LYS A 113 -4.46 12.65 12.68
C LYS A 113 -4.12 11.78 13.89
N ALA A 114 -3.37 10.71 13.66
CA ALA A 114 -2.84 9.88 14.74
C ALA A 114 -1.55 10.53 15.28
N SER A 115 -1.34 10.46 16.60
CA SER A 115 -0.04 10.83 17.16
C SER A 115 1.07 10.01 16.47
N PRO A 116 2.22 10.63 16.13
CA PRO A 116 3.35 9.91 15.56
C PRO A 116 3.68 8.64 16.38
N PRO A 117 4.14 7.56 15.74
CA PRO A 117 4.54 6.37 16.47
C PRO A 117 5.66 6.72 17.45
N THR A 118 5.65 6.10 18.63
CA THR A 118 6.78 6.23 19.57
C THR A 118 8.00 5.56 18.95
N CYS A 119 9.06 6.34 18.77
CA CYS A 119 10.28 5.87 18.16
C CYS A 119 11.23 5.29 19.20
N GLY A 120 11.82 4.15 18.86
CA GLY A 120 12.86 3.49 19.64
C GLY A 120 14.23 4.17 19.49
N PRO A 121 15.32 3.41 19.72
CA PRO A 121 16.70 3.88 19.54
C PRO A 121 16.96 4.48 18.15
N PRO A 122 17.93 5.39 18.00
CA PRO A 122 18.27 5.95 16.70
C PRO A 122 18.64 4.84 15.70
N PRO A 123 18.42 5.06 14.39
CA PRO A 123 18.73 4.06 13.37
C PRO A 123 20.23 3.76 13.35
N PRO A 124 20.63 2.56 12.89
CA PRO A 124 22.05 2.23 12.79
C PRO A 124 22.72 3.15 11.76
N GLN A 125 24.02 3.41 11.92
CA GLN A 125 24.76 4.39 11.07
C GLN A 125 24.73 4.08 9.57
N TRP A 126 24.51 2.82 9.21
CA TRP A 126 24.37 2.36 7.84
C TRP A 126 22.96 2.56 7.27
N ALA A 127 22.01 3.13 8.01
CA ALA A 127 20.68 3.44 7.51
C ALA A 127 20.36 4.92 7.71
N ARG A 128 20.07 5.64 6.62
CA ARG A 128 19.79 7.07 6.63
C ARG A 128 18.42 7.34 6.01
N PRO A 129 17.45 7.87 6.77
CA PRO A 129 16.20 8.31 6.17
C PRO A 129 16.48 9.49 5.22
N ALA A 130 16.07 9.36 3.97
CA ALA A 130 15.95 10.48 3.04
C ALA A 130 14.52 10.97 3.13
N MET A 131 14.31 12.06 3.87
CA MET A 131 12.96 12.49 4.24
C MET A 131 12.09 12.74 3.00
N ALA A 132 10.94 12.06 2.94
CA ALA A 132 9.72 12.67 2.47
C ALA A 132 8.72 12.64 3.63
N LYS A 133 8.09 13.78 3.91
CA LYS A 133 6.95 13.84 4.82
C LYS A 133 5.72 13.49 4.01
N SER A 134 5.11 12.35 4.28
CA SER A 134 3.76 12.06 3.82
C SER A 134 2.78 12.56 4.88
N ASP A 135 1.80 13.37 4.51
CA ASP A 135 0.73 13.76 5.45
C ASP A 135 -0.18 12.57 5.79
N MET A 136 -0.20 11.55 4.93
CA MET A 136 -0.99 10.32 5.10
C MET A 136 -0.46 9.41 6.21
N THR A 137 0.85 9.42 6.41
CA THR A 137 1.52 8.47 7.30
C THR A 137 2.66 9.13 8.01
N THR A 138 2.75 8.92 9.32
CA THR A 138 3.94 9.29 10.07
C THR A 138 4.82 8.07 10.21
N GLY A 139 6.13 8.27 10.36
CA GLY A 139 7.01 7.12 10.52
C GLY A 139 8.35 7.50 11.10
N CYS A 140 9.06 6.50 11.59
CA CYS A 140 10.43 6.65 12.04
C CYS A 140 11.24 5.40 11.81
N VAL A 141 12.56 5.61 11.81
CA VAL A 141 13.54 4.57 11.54
C VAL A 141 14.29 4.30 12.84
N THR A 142 14.38 3.03 13.24
CA THR A 142 14.98 2.60 14.50
C THR A 142 15.95 1.44 14.28
N ASP A 143 16.89 1.25 15.20
CA ASP A 143 17.68 0.01 15.28
C ASP A 143 16.95 -1.03 16.12
N ASN A 144 16.85 -2.26 15.60
CA ASN A 144 16.40 -3.43 16.34
C ASN A 144 17.38 -4.58 16.09
N SER A 145 18.27 -4.81 17.06
CA SER A 145 19.19 -5.94 17.06
C SER A 145 20.06 -6.04 15.79
N GLY A 146 20.55 -4.89 15.30
CA GLY A 146 21.40 -4.82 14.11
C GLY A 146 20.64 -4.87 12.78
N LYS A 147 19.30 -4.83 12.82
CA LYS A 147 18.43 -4.56 11.67
C LYS A 147 17.92 -3.13 11.76
N VAL A 148 17.73 -2.51 10.61
CA VAL A 148 16.99 -1.25 10.56
C VAL A 148 15.51 -1.54 10.45
N GLU A 149 14.70 -0.92 11.29
CA GLU A 149 13.25 -0.96 11.23
C GLU A 149 12.68 0.38 10.79
N LEU A 150 11.74 0.36 9.84
CA LEU A 150 10.88 1.48 9.53
C LEU A 150 9.51 1.17 10.11
N ARG A 151 9.09 1.97 11.09
CA ARG A 151 7.71 1.94 11.62
C ARG A 151 6.92 3.03 10.93
N ILE A 152 5.84 2.66 10.26
CA ILE A 152 4.91 3.57 9.60
C ILE A 152 3.57 3.45 10.31
N ARG A 153 3.06 4.59 10.80
CA ARG A 153 1.72 4.73 11.35
C ARG A 153 0.79 5.38 10.33
N ASN A 154 -0.40 4.83 10.20
CA ASN A 154 -1.47 5.52 9.51
C ASN A 154 -1.87 6.77 10.30
N ASN A 155 -1.57 7.95 9.73
CA ASN A 155 -1.89 9.25 10.30
C ASN A 155 -3.25 9.77 9.81
N ARG A 156 -4.07 8.87 9.26
CA ARG A 156 -5.35 9.18 8.68
C ARG A 156 -6.45 8.33 9.31
N GLY A 157 -7.65 8.89 9.32
CA GLY A 157 -8.91 8.27 9.73
C GLY A 157 -9.47 7.28 8.69
N LEU A 158 -8.72 7.03 7.63
CA LEU A 158 -9.05 6.11 6.55
C LEU A 158 -7.93 5.10 6.37
N PRO A 159 -8.20 3.86 5.94
CA PRO A 159 -7.13 2.90 5.72
C PRO A 159 -6.20 3.31 4.59
N VAL A 160 -4.91 3.06 4.80
CA VAL A 160 -3.82 3.37 3.85
C VAL A 160 -3.16 2.08 3.43
N GLU A 161 -2.93 1.92 2.13
CA GLU A 161 -2.11 0.84 1.58
C GLU A 161 -0.64 1.23 1.70
N VAL A 162 0.19 0.26 2.09
CA VAL A 162 1.64 0.40 2.13
C VAL A 162 2.23 -0.68 1.24
N VAL A 163 2.97 -0.27 0.21
CA VAL A 163 3.67 -1.18 -0.69
C VAL A 163 4.94 -1.64 0.03
N VAL A 164 5.04 -2.95 0.28
CA VAL A 164 6.18 -3.58 0.94
C VAL A 164 7.27 -3.83 -0.12
N PRO A 165 8.40 -3.11 -0.08
CA PRO A 165 9.43 -3.25 -1.10
C PRO A 165 10.13 -4.61 -0.99
N ARG A 166 10.79 -5.01 -2.07
CA ARG A 166 11.65 -6.20 -2.07
C ARG A 166 12.80 -6.05 -1.06
N GLY A 167 13.25 -7.18 -0.52
CA GLY A 167 14.36 -7.22 0.44
C GLY A 167 13.97 -6.90 1.89
N VAL A 168 12.68 -6.63 2.16
CA VAL A 168 12.13 -6.60 3.52
C VAL A 168 12.25 -7.98 4.14
N ALA A 169 12.91 -8.08 5.30
CA ALA A 169 13.07 -9.32 6.03
C ALA A 169 11.75 -9.75 6.71
N TYR A 170 10.94 -8.78 7.14
CA TYR A 170 9.59 -8.97 7.67
C TYR A 170 8.80 -7.66 7.60
N ALA A 171 7.49 -7.78 7.44
CA ALA A 171 6.53 -6.69 7.55
C ALA A 171 5.40 -7.15 8.50
N ASP A 172 5.26 -6.47 9.64
CA ASP A 172 4.28 -6.83 10.68
C ASP A 172 3.36 -5.65 10.96
N VAL A 173 2.04 -5.88 10.87
CA VAL A 173 1.00 -4.89 11.18
C VAL A 173 0.53 -5.09 12.62
N GLN A 174 0.85 -4.15 13.51
CA GLN A 174 0.59 -4.29 14.94
C GLN A 174 -0.91 -4.41 15.23
N GLY A 175 -1.29 -5.45 16.00
CA GLY A 175 -2.66 -5.66 16.44
C GLY A 175 -3.60 -6.26 15.38
N GLN A 176 -3.12 -6.52 14.17
CA GLN A 176 -3.92 -7.17 13.14
C GLN A 176 -3.77 -8.70 13.23
N ASN A 177 -4.90 -9.41 13.36
CA ASN A 177 -4.92 -10.88 13.36
C ASN A 177 -4.34 -11.42 12.03
N GLU A 178 -3.55 -12.49 12.08
CA GLU A 178 -2.88 -13.05 10.89
C GLU A 178 -3.88 -13.50 9.81
N THR A 179 -5.08 -13.96 10.20
CA THR A 179 -6.15 -14.31 9.25
C THR A 179 -6.67 -13.07 8.51
N VAL A 180 -6.89 -11.95 9.23
CA VAL A 180 -7.29 -10.67 8.62
C VAL A 180 -6.21 -10.22 7.65
N ARG A 181 -4.96 -10.27 8.10
CA ARG A 181 -3.80 -9.86 7.32
C ARG A 181 -3.70 -10.66 6.03
N LYS A 182 -3.90 -11.98 6.09
CA LYS A 182 -3.90 -12.84 4.91
C LYS A 182 -5.03 -12.49 3.95
N ILE A 183 -6.27 -12.38 4.43
CA ILE A 183 -7.43 -12.03 3.58
C ILE A 183 -7.22 -10.68 2.90
N ILE A 184 -6.77 -9.67 3.66
CA ILE A 184 -6.49 -8.34 3.13
C ILE A 184 -5.34 -8.39 2.13
N ARG A 185 -4.25 -9.10 2.41
CA ARG A 185 -3.12 -9.23 1.50
C ARG A 185 -3.51 -9.95 0.21
N ASP A 186 -4.30 -11.01 0.29
CA ASP A 186 -4.83 -11.70 -0.90
C ASP A 186 -5.75 -10.76 -1.71
N TYR A 187 -6.46 -9.86 -1.02
CA TYR A 187 -7.31 -8.85 -1.64
C TYR A 187 -6.54 -7.71 -2.31
N VAL A 188 -5.56 -7.08 -1.63
CA VAL A 188 -4.82 -5.91 -2.18
C VAL A 188 -3.61 -6.29 -3.04
N GLY A 189 -3.10 -7.52 -2.90
CA GLY A 189 -1.88 -7.99 -3.55
C GLY A 189 -0.83 -8.42 -2.54
N GLY A 190 -0.07 -9.47 -2.87
CA GLY A 190 0.90 -10.12 -1.98
C GLY A 190 2.01 -9.20 -1.44
N ASP A 191 2.29 -8.10 -2.14
CA ASP A 191 3.31 -7.11 -1.83
C ASP A 191 2.76 -5.86 -1.11
N ARG A 192 1.50 -5.88 -0.67
CA ARG A 192 0.85 -4.74 -0.01
C ARG A 192 0.34 -5.12 1.38
N VAL A 193 0.31 -4.14 2.27
CA VAL A 193 -0.39 -4.22 3.55
C VAL A 193 -1.36 -3.05 3.69
N VAL A 194 -2.48 -3.25 4.38
CA VAL A 194 -3.44 -2.18 4.67
C VAL A 194 -3.32 -1.82 6.14
N LEU A 195 -3.01 -0.55 6.41
CA LEU A 195 -3.00 0.04 7.74
C LEU A 195 -4.34 0.67 8.03
N MET A 196 -5.00 0.23 9.09
CA MET A 196 -6.22 0.86 9.58
C MET A 196 -5.90 2.15 10.35
N PRO A 197 -6.89 3.03 10.59
CA PRO A 197 -6.65 4.28 11.31
C PRO A 197 -5.89 4.06 12.62
N GLY A 198 -4.74 4.74 12.77
CA GLY A 198 -3.87 4.62 13.96
C GLY A 198 -3.04 3.34 14.06
N GLN A 199 -3.18 2.37 13.14
CA GLN A 199 -2.34 1.17 13.12
C GLN A 199 -0.95 1.46 12.58
N ASP A 200 -0.02 0.57 12.97
CA ASP A 200 1.37 0.62 12.58
C ASP A 200 1.76 -0.61 11.75
N VAL A 201 2.61 -0.42 10.75
CA VAL A 201 3.43 -1.49 10.16
C VAL A 201 4.88 -1.26 10.53
N THR A 202 5.54 -2.32 10.98
CA THR A 202 6.99 -2.36 11.15
C THR A 202 7.59 -3.20 10.03
N MET A 203 8.48 -2.61 9.26
CA MET A 203 9.28 -3.30 8.24
C MET A 203 10.74 -3.33 8.65
N GLY A 204 11.37 -4.50 8.61
CA GLY A 204 12.78 -4.65 8.96
C GLY A 204 13.65 -5.00 7.75
N TRP A 205 14.85 -4.43 7.69
CA TRP A 205 15.89 -4.81 6.74
C TRP A 205 17.17 -5.21 7.48
N ALA A 206 17.79 -6.30 7.04
CA ALA A 206 19.18 -6.56 7.37
C ALA A 206 20.08 -5.56 6.62
N ARG A 207 21.30 -5.34 7.12
CA ARG A 207 22.28 -4.54 6.39
C ARG A 207 22.52 -5.19 5.01
N PRO A 208 22.23 -4.48 3.91
CA PRO A 208 22.43 -5.04 2.58
C PRO A 208 23.92 -5.29 2.32
N SER A 209 24.27 -6.11 1.35
CA SER A 209 25.68 -6.24 0.94
C SER A 209 26.20 -4.97 0.24
N GLU A 210 25.29 -4.19 -0.35
CA GLU A 210 25.60 -3.01 -1.16
C GLU A 210 24.72 -1.82 -0.78
N ASP A 211 25.17 -0.63 -1.15
CA ASP A 211 24.38 0.57 -1.00
C ASP A 211 23.09 0.45 -1.83
N THR A 212 21.95 0.51 -1.17
CA THR A 212 20.64 0.46 -1.81
C THR A 212 19.73 1.56 -1.28
N GLN A 213 18.82 2.00 -2.13
CA GLN A 213 17.76 2.91 -1.75
C GLN A 213 16.45 2.14 -1.73
N VAL A 214 15.83 2.08 -0.57
CA VAL A 214 14.52 1.48 -0.38
C VAL A 214 13.47 2.57 -0.43
N ARG A 215 12.39 2.34 -1.16
CA ARG A 215 11.23 3.21 -1.23
C ARG A 215 10.01 2.45 -0.74
N VAL A 216 9.37 2.96 0.31
CA VAL A 216 8.09 2.46 0.81
C VAL A 216 7.01 3.46 0.44
N GLN A 217 6.12 3.08 -0.46
CA GLN A 217 5.04 3.94 -0.94
C GLN A 217 3.80 3.74 -0.10
N THR A 218 3.10 4.85 0.19
CA THR A 218 1.81 4.84 0.86
C THR A 218 0.74 5.41 -0.07
N GLU A 219 -0.38 4.70 -0.18
CA GLU A 219 -1.40 4.99 -1.20
C GLU A 219 -2.81 4.90 -0.60
N PHE A 220 -3.68 5.78 -1.05
CA PHE A 220 -5.11 5.58 -0.97
C PHE A 220 -5.55 4.98 -2.29
N THR A 221 -6.11 3.79 -2.23
CA THR A 221 -6.63 3.11 -3.41
C THR A 221 -8.10 2.80 -3.17
N ALA A 222 -8.84 2.49 -4.23
CA ALA A 222 -10.16 1.88 -4.05
C ALA A 222 -10.09 0.56 -3.25
N GLY A 223 -8.93 -0.12 -3.30
CA GLY A 223 -8.61 -1.30 -2.51
C GLY A 223 -8.57 -1.05 -1.01
N THR A 224 -8.30 0.17 -0.53
CA THR A 224 -8.32 0.49 0.91
C THR A 224 -9.68 0.93 1.43
N ILE A 225 -10.49 1.54 0.56
CA ILE A 225 -11.81 2.08 0.90
C ILE A 225 -12.77 0.96 1.30
N LEU A 226 -12.79 -0.12 0.51
CA LEU A 226 -13.69 -1.27 0.72
C LEU A 226 -13.45 -1.95 2.09
N PRO A 227 -12.22 -2.36 2.44
CA PRO A 227 -11.90 -2.84 3.77
C PRO A 227 -12.25 -1.81 4.85
N GLY A 228 -11.89 -0.54 4.68
CA GLY A 228 -12.19 0.51 5.67
C GLY A 228 -13.65 0.65 6.01
N LEU A 229 -14.47 0.76 4.97
CA LEU A 229 -15.92 0.75 5.08
C LEU A 229 -16.38 -0.52 5.78
N ALA A 230 -15.98 -1.68 5.29
CA ALA A 230 -16.40 -2.95 5.87
C ALA A 230 -16.08 -3.00 7.37
N MET A 231 -14.91 -2.55 7.81
CA MET A 231 -14.61 -2.64 9.24
C MET A 231 -15.36 -1.63 10.09
N GLU A 232 -15.53 -0.41 9.58
CA GLU A 232 -16.27 0.62 10.28
C GLU A 232 -17.75 0.23 10.40
N LEU A 233 -18.28 -0.39 9.35
CA LEU A 233 -19.62 -0.95 9.32
C LEU A 233 -19.77 -2.14 10.27
N LEU A 234 -18.76 -3.02 10.33
CA LEU A 234 -18.88 -4.30 11.01
C LEU A 234 -18.35 -4.28 12.45
N GLY A 235 -17.66 -3.22 12.88
CA GLY A 235 -17.00 -3.16 14.19
C GLY A 235 -16.06 -4.35 14.38
N LEU A 236 -14.97 -4.42 13.60
CA LEU A 236 -14.04 -5.55 13.64
C LEU A 236 -13.17 -5.54 14.90
N ASP A 237 -13.78 -5.86 16.03
CA ASP A 237 -13.12 -6.03 17.31
C ASP A 237 -12.81 -7.53 17.55
N ASP A 238 -13.46 -8.44 16.80
CA ASP A 238 -13.44 -9.88 17.03
C ASP A 238 -13.37 -10.75 15.75
N SER A 239 -13.21 -12.07 15.94
CA SER A 239 -13.07 -13.07 14.87
C SER A 239 -14.35 -13.31 14.05
N THR A 240 -15.52 -12.93 14.55
CA THR A 240 -16.81 -13.07 13.85
C THR A 240 -16.93 -12.01 12.76
N SER A 241 -16.41 -10.82 13.03
CA SER A 241 -16.42 -9.71 12.10
C SER A 241 -15.46 -9.94 10.91
N LEU A 242 -14.43 -10.75 11.12
CA LEU A 242 -13.46 -11.24 10.13
C LEU A 242 -14.12 -11.97 8.95
N ALA A 243 -15.10 -12.81 9.26
CA ALA A 243 -15.90 -13.54 8.31
C ALA A 243 -16.73 -12.59 7.43
N ALA A 244 -17.36 -11.60 8.06
CA ALA A 244 -18.18 -10.60 7.39
C ALA A 244 -17.34 -9.69 6.47
N LEU A 245 -16.11 -9.36 6.86
CA LEU A 245 -15.14 -8.68 6.00
C LEU A 245 -14.80 -9.52 4.76
N ALA A 246 -14.47 -10.80 4.94
CA ALA A 246 -14.12 -11.70 3.83
C ALA A 246 -15.27 -11.83 2.82
N TYR A 247 -16.50 -11.99 3.31
CA TYR A 247 -17.69 -12.02 2.46
C TYR A 247 -17.89 -10.72 1.71
N PHE A 248 -17.82 -9.58 2.40
CA PHE A 248 -18.01 -8.27 1.78
C PHE A 248 -16.98 -8.02 0.67
N LEU A 249 -15.72 -8.41 0.89
CA LEU A 249 -14.66 -8.31 -0.12
C LEU A 249 -14.86 -9.28 -1.30
N ALA A 250 -15.41 -10.47 -1.05
CA ALA A 250 -15.71 -11.46 -2.09
C ALA A 250 -16.94 -11.06 -2.94
N ASP A 251 -18.04 -10.68 -2.29
CA ASP A 251 -19.32 -10.34 -2.93
C ASP A 251 -19.25 -8.99 -3.66
N CYS A 252 -18.46 -8.04 -3.13
CA CYS A 252 -18.18 -6.77 -3.81
C CYS A 252 -16.91 -6.83 -4.68
N GLY A 253 -16.37 -8.02 -4.96
CA GLY A 253 -15.16 -8.22 -5.77
C GLY A 253 -15.27 -7.64 -7.19
N ASP A 254 -16.46 -7.62 -7.80
CA ASP A 254 -16.66 -7.00 -9.13
C ASP A 254 -16.47 -5.47 -9.11
N ALA A 255 -16.74 -4.82 -7.96
CA ALA A 255 -16.46 -3.40 -7.79
C ALA A 255 -14.96 -3.12 -7.76
N LYS A 256 -14.13 -4.09 -7.34
CA LYS A 256 -12.68 -3.99 -7.35
C LYS A 256 -12.15 -3.90 -8.78
N THR A 257 -12.61 -4.76 -9.68
CA THR A 257 -12.20 -4.76 -11.10
C THR A 257 -12.52 -3.42 -11.75
N LEU A 258 -13.71 -2.88 -11.45
CA LEU A 258 -14.13 -1.56 -11.94
C LEU A 258 -13.31 -0.39 -11.36
N ALA A 259 -12.76 -0.55 -10.16
CA ALA A 259 -12.06 0.52 -9.45
C ALA A 259 -10.52 0.46 -9.58
N LEU A 260 -9.95 -0.70 -9.94
CA LEU A 260 -8.51 -0.86 -10.18
C LEU A 260 -8.10 -0.53 -11.63
N ASP A 261 -8.97 -0.77 -12.61
CA ASP A 261 -8.61 -0.66 -14.03
C ASP A 261 -8.86 0.72 -14.65
N VAL A 262 -9.49 1.65 -13.92
CA VAL A 262 -9.94 2.91 -14.51
C VAL A 262 -9.22 4.12 -13.89
N PRO A 263 -8.64 5.03 -14.71
CA PRO A 263 -7.99 6.24 -14.24
C PRO A 263 -8.92 7.07 -13.35
N SER A 264 -8.31 7.81 -12.40
CA SER A 264 -8.94 8.64 -11.37
C SER A 264 -9.79 9.81 -11.90
N SER A 265 -10.85 9.53 -12.67
CA SER A 265 -11.86 10.53 -13.05
C SER A 265 -13.00 10.54 -12.04
N SER A 266 -13.59 11.71 -11.83
CA SER A 266 -14.73 11.91 -10.91
C SER A 266 -15.99 11.13 -11.34
N GLU A 267 -16.14 10.82 -12.63
CA GLU A 267 -17.27 10.02 -13.15
C GLU A 267 -17.17 8.56 -12.72
N VAL A 268 -15.96 7.99 -12.78
CA VAL A 268 -15.67 6.62 -12.36
C VAL A 268 -15.90 6.45 -10.87
N LEU A 269 -15.54 7.47 -10.10
CA LEU A 269 -15.80 7.52 -8.67
C LEU A 269 -17.30 7.40 -8.36
N GLY A 270 -18.16 8.09 -9.10
CA GLY A 270 -19.61 7.98 -8.98
C GLY A 270 -20.13 6.58 -9.27
N VAL A 271 -19.57 5.90 -10.28
CA VAL A 271 -19.91 4.51 -10.62
C VAL A 271 -19.44 3.54 -9.53
N VAL A 272 -18.22 3.71 -9.01
CA VAL A 272 -17.68 2.91 -7.91
C VAL A 272 -18.54 3.10 -6.66
N ILE A 273 -18.87 4.34 -6.26
CA ILE A 273 -19.77 4.60 -5.12
C ILE A 273 -21.12 3.92 -5.34
N LYS A 274 -21.74 4.09 -6.51
CA LYS A 274 -23.05 3.49 -6.79
C LYS A 274 -22.99 1.96 -6.72
N THR A 275 -21.92 1.35 -7.22
CA THR A 275 -21.70 -0.10 -7.19
C THR A 275 -21.49 -0.58 -5.75
N LEU A 276 -20.68 0.13 -4.97
CA LEU A 276 -20.46 -0.14 -3.54
C LEU A 276 -21.73 -0.02 -2.72
N VAL A 277 -22.50 1.05 -2.91
CA VAL A 277 -23.78 1.27 -2.24
C VAL A 277 -24.77 0.19 -2.66
N THR A 278 -24.79 -0.24 -3.92
CA THR A 278 -25.68 -1.30 -4.41
C THR A 278 -25.28 -2.67 -3.84
N CYS A 279 -23.99 -2.97 -3.79
CA CYS A 279 -23.46 -4.20 -3.21
C CYS A 279 -23.75 -4.27 -1.71
N ALA A 280 -23.37 -3.22 -0.98
CA ALA A 280 -23.67 -3.09 0.44
C ALA A 280 -25.18 -3.15 0.68
N ALA A 281 -26.00 -2.42 -0.09
CA ALA A 281 -27.44 -2.43 0.09
C ALA A 281 -28.05 -3.83 -0.02
N LYS A 282 -27.60 -4.68 -0.95
CA LYS A 282 -28.08 -6.08 -1.03
C LYS A 282 -27.80 -6.84 0.27
N ALA A 283 -26.62 -6.66 0.86
CA ALA A 283 -26.21 -7.31 2.10
C ALA A 283 -26.90 -6.74 3.36
N VAL A 284 -27.11 -5.42 3.46
CA VAL A 284 -27.63 -4.77 4.69
C VAL A 284 -29.11 -4.38 4.68
N THR A 285 -29.80 -4.34 3.52
CA THR A 285 -31.17 -3.78 3.47
C THR A 285 -32.30 -4.81 3.43
N SER A 286 -32.01 -6.10 3.19
CA SER A 286 -33.03 -7.17 3.23
C SER A 286 -32.70 -8.23 4.29
N PRO A 287 -33.70 -8.75 5.04
CA PRO A 287 -33.46 -9.83 6.01
C PRO A 287 -32.79 -11.06 5.40
N GLY A 288 -33.19 -11.45 4.18
CA GLY A 288 -32.59 -12.56 3.45
C GLY A 288 -31.15 -12.29 3.00
N GLY A 289 -30.83 -11.05 2.60
CA GLY A 289 -29.48 -10.64 2.23
C GLY A 289 -28.52 -10.65 3.42
N ALA A 290 -28.95 -10.17 4.58
CA ALA A 290 -28.14 -10.16 5.80
C ALA A 290 -27.86 -11.59 6.31
N ILE A 291 -28.85 -12.48 6.24
CA ILE A 291 -28.69 -13.90 6.58
C ILE A 291 -27.76 -14.61 5.59
N THR A 292 -27.93 -14.37 4.28
CA THR A 292 -27.09 -14.98 3.24
C THR A 292 -25.64 -14.53 3.34
N ALA A 293 -25.43 -13.24 3.63
CA ALA A 293 -24.12 -12.66 3.88
C ALA A 293 -23.46 -13.26 5.13
N ALA A 294 -24.21 -13.38 6.24
CA ALA A 294 -23.74 -14.00 7.47
C ALA A 294 -23.37 -15.48 7.28
N VAL A 295 -24.18 -16.27 6.57
CA VAL A 295 -23.91 -17.69 6.27
C VAL A 295 -22.64 -17.83 5.44
N SER A 296 -22.50 -17.06 4.36
CA SER A 296 -21.38 -17.18 3.41
C SER A 296 -20.06 -16.67 4.01
N ALA A 297 -20.11 -15.60 4.80
CA ALA A 297 -19.01 -15.11 5.62
C ALA A 297 -18.41 -16.21 6.47
N ILE A 298 -19.26 -16.87 7.25
CA ILE A 298 -18.78 -17.84 8.21
C ILE A 298 -18.36 -19.15 7.49
N ALA A 299 -19.03 -19.52 6.40
CA ALA A 299 -18.56 -20.59 5.52
C ALA A 299 -17.11 -20.36 5.05
N ALA A 300 -16.80 -19.16 4.56
CA ALA A 300 -15.45 -18.78 4.13
C ALA A 300 -14.43 -18.79 5.28
N ALA A 301 -14.78 -18.24 6.44
CA ALA A 301 -13.87 -18.17 7.60
C ALA A 301 -13.49 -19.55 8.17
N TYR A 302 -14.38 -20.53 8.07
CA TYR A 302 -14.17 -21.89 8.58
C TYR A 302 -13.84 -22.91 7.48
N GLY A 303 -13.71 -22.48 6.21
CA GLY A 303 -13.46 -23.38 5.09
C GLY A 303 -14.56 -24.44 4.88
N ARG A 304 -15.82 -24.06 5.12
CA ARG A 304 -17.00 -24.93 4.96
C ARG A 304 -17.87 -24.43 3.82
N ASP A 305 -18.73 -25.28 3.28
CA ASP A 305 -19.76 -24.85 2.33
C ASP A 305 -20.97 -24.24 3.04
N ASN A 306 -21.72 -23.39 2.33
CA ASN A 306 -22.88 -22.68 2.87
C ASN A 306 -23.99 -23.62 3.38
N ALA A 307 -24.17 -24.81 2.78
CA ALA A 307 -25.23 -25.73 3.17
C ALA A 307 -24.92 -26.40 4.52
N THR A 308 -23.65 -26.79 4.73
CA THR A 308 -23.16 -27.30 6.02
C THR A 308 -23.31 -26.28 7.14
N VAL A 309 -23.12 -25.00 6.81
CA VAL A 309 -23.24 -23.89 7.75
C VAL A 309 -24.70 -23.62 8.18
N VAL A 310 -25.64 -23.70 7.24
CA VAL A 310 -27.09 -23.49 7.51
C VAL A 310 -27.69 -24.63 8.34
N ALA A 311 -27.12 -25.84 8.26
CA ALA A 311 -27.63 -27.02 8.97
C ALA A 311 -27.32 -27.02 10.48
N ASP A 312 -26.42 -26.17 10.96
CA ASP A 312 -25.96 -26.15 12.35
C ASP A 312 -26.86 -25.25 13.23
N ARG A 313 -27.53 -25.84 14.23
CA ARG A 313 -28.51 -25.13 15.09
C ARG A 313 -27.88 -24.16 16.08
N GLU A 314 -26.70 -24.46 16.60
CA GLU A 314 -25.98 -23.54 17.50
C GLU A 314 -25.49 -22.30 16.72
N PHE A 315 -25.39 -22.46 15.40
CA PHE A 315 -24.89 -21.50 14.46
C PHE A 315 -25.96 -20.54 13.91
N ALA A 316 -27.20 -21.01 13.73
CA ALA A 316 -28.33 -20.16 13.36
C ALA A 316 -28.50 -18.96 14.32
N GLY A 317 -28.24 -19.16 15.63
CA GLY A 317 -28.27 -18.08 16.62
C GLY A 317 -27.15 -17.04 16.46
N LYS A 318 -25.99 -17.39 15.87
CA LYS A 318 -24.91 -16.45 15.54
C LYS A 318 -25.23 -15.68 14.25
N VAL A 319 -25.82 -16.36 13.26
CA VAL A 319 -26.29 -15.78 12.01
C VAL A 319 -27.39 -14.74 12.26
N ASP A 320 -28.35 -15.03 13.14
CA ASP A 320 -29.44 -14.09 13.48
C ASP A 320 -28.94 -12.86 14.25
N LYS A 321 -27.96 -13.01 15.15
CA LYS A 321 -27.35 -11.88 15.85
C LYS A 321 -26.60 -10.96 14.88
N LEU A 322 -25.82 -11.54 13.97
CA LEU A 322 -25.08 -10.80 12.94
C LEU A 322 -26.04 -10.10 11.95
N ALA A 323 -27.08 -10.81 11.50
CA ALA A 323 -28.08 -10.27 10.57
C ALA A 323 -28.89 -9.10 11.18
N ASN A 324 -29.24 -9.18 12.47
CA ASN A 324 -29.90 -8.08 13.17
C ASN A 324 -28.98 -6.87 13.39
N GLY A 325 -27.69 -7.09 13.66
CA GLY A 325 -26.69 -6.02 13.71
C GLY A 325 -26.56 -5.29 12.36
N LEU A 326 -26.40 -6.05 11.28
CA LEU A 326 -26.33 -5.54 9.90
C LEU A 326 -27.56 -4.70 9.51
N ARG A 327 -28.76 -5.12 9.93
CA ARG A 327 -30.01 -4.38 9.65
C ARG A 327 -30.10 -3.03 10.38
N LEU A 328 -29.63 -2.95 11.62
CA LEU A 328 -29.55 -1.69 12.38
C LEU A 328 -28.53 -0.73 11.76
N LEU A 329 -27.38 -1.28 11.35
CA LEU A 329 -26.35 -0.55 10.62
C LEU A 329 -26.87 0.02 9.30
N GLY A 330 -27.59 -0.76 8.49
CA GLY A 330 -28.11 -0.32 7.18
C GLY A 330 -28.92 0.98 7.19
N LYS A 331 -29.50 1.39 8.34
CA LYS A 331 -30.19 2.68 8.51
C LYS A 331 -29.25 3.83 8.89
N PHE A 332 -28.24 3.59 9.73
CA PHE A 332 -27.22 4.58 10.11
C PHE A 332 -26.21 4.87 8.99
N VAL A 333 -26.01 3.88 8.12
CA VAL A 333 -24.96 3.87 7.10
C VAL A 333 -25.24 4.79 5.92
N LYS A 334 -26.51 5.05 5.58
CA LYS A 334 -26.82 5.81 4.36
C LYS A 334 -26.27 7.24 4.35
N VAL A 335 -26.25 7.94 5.49
CA VAL A 335 -25.82 9.35 5.54
C VAL A 335 -24.40 9.45 6.07
N TYR A 336 -24.09 8.81 7.20
CA TYR A 336 -22.77 8.87 7.81
C TYR A 336 -21.69 8.25 6.93
N THR A 337 -21.98 7.07 6.36
CA THR A 337 -21.04 6.39 5.45
C THR A 337 -20.98 7.09 4.10
N ALA A 338 -22.06 7.67 3.57
CA ALA A 338 -21.99 8.45 2.34
C ALA A 338 -21.14 9.71 2.50
N VAL A 339 -21.25 10.42 3.62
CA VAL A 339 -20.45 11.62 3.90
C VAL A 339 -18.98 11.25 4.15
N LYS A 340 -18.71 10.24 4.98
CA LYS A 340 -17.34 9.75 5.19
C LYS A 340 -16.72 9.20 3.91
N LEU A 341 -17.48 8.48 3.10
CA LEU A 341 -17.04 7.96 1.82
C LEU A 341 -16.78 9.10 0.83
N ALA A 342 -17.66 10.08 0.72
CA ALA A 342 -17.43 11.26 -0.12
C ALA A 342 -16.17 12.03 0.32
N ALA A 343 -15.96 12.22 1.63
CA ALA A 343 -14.75 12.83 2.17
C ALA A 343 -13.50 11.98 1.88
N ALA A 344 -13.60 10.66 2.07
CA ALA A 344 -12.53 9.72 1.77
C ALA A 344 -12.12 9.75 0.31
N LEU A 345 -13.10 9.76 -0.59
CA LEU A 345 -12.86 9.77 -2.02
C LEU A 345 -12.33 11.13 -2.49
N THR A 346 -12.81 12.23 -1.91
CA THR A 346 -12.22 13.56 -2.16
C THR A 346 -10.75 13.57 -1.74
N GLN A 347 -10.42 12.99 -0.59
CA GLN A 347 -9.04 12.86 -0.13
C GLN A 347 -8.21 11.95 -1.05
N VAL A 348 -8.77 10.83 -1.52
CA VAL A 348 -8.12 9.95 -2.51
C VAL A 348 -7.79 10.74 -3.77
N VAL A 349 -8.69 11.58 -4.28
CA VAL A 349 -8.44 12.42 -5.44
C VAL A 349 -7.29 13.40 -5.15
N VAL A 350 -7.35 14.14 -4.04
CA VAL A 350 -6.28 15.09 -3.65
C VAL A 350 -4.94 14.38 -3.52
N ASP A 351 -4.88 13.26 -2.81
CA ASP A 351 -3.63 12.54 -2.57
C ASP A 351 -3.12 11.80 -3.83
N SER A 352 -4.02 11.36 -4.71
CA SER A 352 -3.64 10.79 -6.01
C SER A 352 -2.95 11.81 -6.92
N THR A 353 -3.31 13.10 -6.79
CA THR A 353 -2.65 14.19 -7.52
C THR A 353 -1.31 14.60 -6.90
N ALA A 354 -1.02 14.20 -5.67
CA ALA A 354 0.29 14.45 -5.05
C ALA A 354 1.39 13.63 -5.77
N PRO A 355 2.54 14.24 -6.09
CA PRO A 355 3.68 13.54 -6.67
C PRO A 355 4.05 12.30 -5.87
N ALA A 356 4.34 11.17 -6.53
CA ALA A 356 4.69 9.91 -5.86
C ALA A 356 5.93 10.02 -4.92
N ARG A 357 6.75 11.06 -5.09
CA ARG A 357 7.87 11.38 -4.19
C ARG A 357 7.41 11.89 -2.81
N ASP A 358 6.25 12.52 -2.72
CA ASP A 358 5.72 13.09 -1.48
C ASP A 358 4.95 12.05 -0.65
N ARG A 359 4.64 10.90 -1.25
CA ARG A 359 3.90 9.77 -0.67
C ARG A 359 4.79 8.56 -0.35
N ALA A 360 6.10 8.75 -0.24
CA ALA A 360 7.02 7.63 -0.04
C ALA A 360 8.06 7.89 1.04
N PHE A 361 8.26 6.94 1.93
CA PHE A 361 9.43 6.92 2.79
C PHE A 361 10.62 6.40 2.00
N VAL A 362 11.69 7.19 1.96
CA VAL A 362 12.94 6.79 1.31
C VAL A 362 13.99 6.51 2.38
N LEU A 363 14.61 5.33 2.28
CA LEU A 363 15.63 4.88 3.19
C LEU A 363 16.89 4.52 2.40
N ASN A 364 17.98 5.22 2.64
CA ASN A 364 19.28 4.88 2.07
C ASN A 364 20.00 3.92 3.00
N LEU A 365 20.27 2.71 2.53
CA LEU A 365 20.93 1.65 3.28
C LEU A 365 22.33 1.44 2.72
N SER A 366 23.35 1.71 3.53
CA SER A 366 24.75 1.45 3.19
C SER A 366 25.09 -0.03 3.36
N GLY A 367 25.75 -0.58 2.35
CA GLY A 367 26.19 -1.96 2.31
C GLY A 367 27.14 -2.34 3.45
N SER A 368 27.18 -3.63 3.81
CA SER A 368 28.17 -4.21 4.72
C SER A 368 29.52 -4.48 4.04
N ALA A 369 29.55 -4.59 2.71
CA ALA A 369 30.78 -4.87 1.99
C ALA A 369 31.69 -3.62 1.94
N SER A 370 32.70 -3.61 2.79
CA SER A 370 33.92 -2.80 2.65
C SER A 370 34.91 -3.40 1.64
N ALA A 371 34.53 -4.38 0.84
CA ALA A 371 35.26 -4.79 -0.35
C ALA A 371 34.45 -4.29 -1.55
N GLN A 372 34.79 -3.10 -2.00
CA GLN A 372 34.29 -2.55 -3.25
C GLN A 372 34.31 -3.64 -4.33
N ARG A 373 33.11 -4.08 -4.77
CA ARG A 373 32.87 -4.96 -5.93
C ARG A 373 33.20 -4.17 -7.20
N ILE A 374 34.47 -3.82 -7.31
CA ILE A 374 35.02 -3.00 -8.37
C ILE A 374 35.60 -3.94 -9.43
N ALA A 375 35.12 -3.76 -10.66
CA ALA A 375 35.73 -4.28 -11.86
C ALA A 375 36.95 -3.41 -12.21
N THR A 376 38.09 -4.04 -12.37
CA THR A 376 39.33 -3.42 -12.86
C THR A 376 39.78 -4.15 -14.13
N PHE A 377 40.82 -3.66 -14.80
CA PHE A 377 41.44 -4.35 -15.94
C PHE A 377 41.95 -5.75 -15.60
N THR A 378 42.16 -6.07 -14.32
CA THR A 378 42.78 -7.33 -13.87
C THR A 378 41.82 -8.25 -13.13
N GLY A 379 40.59 -7.84 -12.84
CA GLY A 379 39.69 -8.66 -12.03
C GLY A 379 38.41 -7.98 -11.56
N TYR A 380 37.68 -8.69 -10.71
CA TYR A 380 36.46 -8.23 -10.05
C TYR A 380 36.43 -8.68 -8.58
N GLY A 381 36.36 -7.71 -7.67
CA GLY A 381 36.39 -7.98 -6.23
C GLY A 381 37.66 -8.73 -5.83
N GLY A 382 37.52 -9.95 -5.29
CA GLY A 382 38.64 -10.81 -4.91
C GLY A 382 39.20 -11.68 -6.05
N VAL A 383 38.49 -11.80 -7.18
CA VAL A 383 38.84 -12.71 -8.29
C VAL A 383 39.63 -11.95 -9.34
N ALA A 384 40.79 -12.48 -9.74
CA ALA A 384 41.64 -11.88 -10.77
C ALA A 384 41.82 -12.80 -11.98
N VAL A 385 42.05 -12.17 -13.15
CA VAL A 385 42.46 -12.84 -14.37
C VAL A 385 43.79 -13.58 -14.12
N GLY A 386 43.88 -14.82 -14.59
CA GLY A 386 45.01 -15.72 -14.39
C GLY A 386 44.95 -16.61 -13.14
N MET A 387 44.02 -16.35 -12.20
CA MET A 387 43.80 -17.22 -11.05
C MET A 387 43.42 -18.64 -11.48
N THR A 388 43.79 -19.64 -10.70
CA THR A 388 43.26 -21.00 -10.89
C THR A 388 41.79 -21.08 -10.49
N LYS A 389 41.09 -22.09 -10.99
CA LYS A 389 39.71 -22.41 -10.58
C LYS A 389 39.53 -22.36 -9.06
N GLN A 390 40.39 -23.04 -8.29
CA GLN A 390 40.26 -23.10 -6.84
C GLN A 390 40.44 -21.73 -6.19
N GLN A 391 41.43 -20.95 -6.66
CA GLN A 391 41.63 -19.58 -6.16
C GLN A 391 40.43 -18.68 -6.43
N ALA A 392 39.80 -18.80 -7.61
CA ALA A 392 38.60 -18.05 -7.95
C ALA A 392 37.42 -18.43 -7.04
N LEU A 393 37.23 -19.73 -6.75
CA LEU A 393 36.21 -20.20 -5.81
C LEU A 393 36.44 -19.66 -4.40
N ASP A 394 37.68 -19.72 -3.90
CA ASP A 394 38.04 -19.29 -2.54
C ASP A 394 37.94 -17.76 -2.36
N LYS A 395 38.18 -17.00 -3.43
CA LYS A 395 38.16 -15.53 -3.42
C LYS A 395 36.82 -14.92 -3.80
N SER A 396 35.90 -15.70 -4.36
CA SER A 396 34.57 -15.22 -4.70
C SER A 396 33.79 -14.86 -3.44
N SER A 397 33.13 -13.70 -3.46
CA SER A 397 32.21 -13.31 -2.37
C SER A 397 30.83 -13.98 -2.47
N THR A 398 30.58 -14.71 -3.56
CA THR A 398 29.34 -15.40 -3.87
C THR A 398 29.63 -16.86 -4.17
N PRO A 399 28.82 -17.82 -3.66
CA PRO A 399 28.96 -19.22 -4.04
C PRO A 399 28.87 -19.40 -5.55
N LEU A 400 29.78 -20.17 -6.13
CA LEU A 400 29.82 -20.42 -7.57
C LEU A 400 29.63 -21.91 -7.86
N SER A 401 28.90 -22.20 -8.93
CA SER A 401 28.71 -23.54 -9.50
C SER A 401 29.46 -23.65 -10.82
N GLU A 402 30.07 -24.81 -11.07
CA GLU A 402 30.71 -25.09 -12.36
C GLU A 402 29.65 -25.46 -13.41
N HIS A 403 29.76 -24.86 -14.59
CA HIS A 403 28.98 -25.20 -15.77
C HIS A 403 29.92 -25.41 -16.95
N ARG A 404 29.66 -26.44 -17.76
CA ARG A 404 30.41 -26.70 -18.99
C ARG A 404 29.51 -26.51 -20.19
N ILE A 405 29.99 -25.72 -21.16
CA ILE A 405 29.32 -25.47 -22.44
C ILE A 405 30.36 -25.75 -23.52
N GLY A 406 30.20 -26.88 -24.22
CA GLY A 406 31.25 -27.37 -25.13
C GLY A 406 32.58 -27.56 -24.39
N PRO A 407 33.70 -27.01 -24.90
CA PRO A 407 35.00 -27.06 -24.24
C PRO A 407 35.20 -25.97 -23.17
N CYS A 408 34.27 -25.02 -23.02
CA CYS A 408 34.36 -23.98 -21.99
C CYS A 408 34.03 -24.54 -20.60
N THR A 409 34.73 -24.03 -19.59
CA THR A 409 34.30 -24.16 -18.18
C THR A 409 34.00 -22.79 -17.61
N TYR A 410 32.78 -22.61 -17.10
CA TYR A 410 32.32 -21.40 -16.42
C TYR A 410 32.11 -21.67 -14.94
N LEU A 411 32.38 -20.68 -14.10
CA LEU A 411 31.92 -20.63 -12.71
C LEU A 411 30.84 -19.55 -12.61
N THR A 412 29.61 -19.91 -12.22
CA THR A 412 28.47 -18.98 -12.19
C THR A 412 27.75 -18.98 -10.84
N ASP A 413 27.16 -17.85 -10.45
CA ASP A 413 26.41 -17.70 -9.20
C ASP A 413 24.91 -18.09 -9.29
N SER A 414 24.39 -18.32 -10.49
CA SER A 414 22.95 -18.43 -10.76
C SER A 414 22.52 -19.68 -11.53
N GLY A 415 23.37 -20.71 -11.59
CA GLY A 415 23.03 -22.01 -12.16
C GLY A 415 22.97 -22.05 -13.69
N GLY A 416 23.64 -21.10 -14.36
CA GLY A 416 23.71 -20.96 -15.82
C GLY A 416 24.15 -19.55 -16.23
N ASP A 417 24.32 -19.31 -17.53
CA ASP A 417 24.66 -17.98 -18.08
C ASP A 417 23.41 -17.07 -18.13
N ARG A 418 22.85 -16.75 -16.96
CA ARG A 418 21.74 -15.81 -16.87
C ARG A 418 22.26 -14.37 -16.99
N PRO A 419 21.58 -13.51 -17.77
CA PRO A 419 21.93 -12.09 -17.83
C PRO A 419 21.98 -11.47 -16.44
N GLY A 420 23.08 -10.81 -16.10
CA GLY A 420 23.24 -10.02 -14.87
C GLY A 420 23.85 -10.73 -13.66
N GLY A 421 24.19 -12.03 -13.74
CA GLY A 421 24.93 -12.76 -12.71
C GLY A 421 26.46 -12.66 -12.87
N LEU A 422 27.22 -13.09 -11.85
CA LEU A 422 28.68 -13.29 -11.96
C LEU A 422 28.95 -14.55 -12.79
N SER A 423 29.74 -14.42 -13.86
CA SER A 423 30.22 -15.55 -14.66
C SER A 423 31.72 -15.42 -14.90
N ILE A 424 32.47 -16.48 -14.61
CA ILE A 424 33.92 -16.54 -14.73
C ILE A 424 34.28 -17.62 -15.75
N LEU A 425 34.89 -17.25 -16.87
CA LEU A 425 35.38 -18.17 -17.89
C LEU A 425 36.79 -18.64 -17.55
N LEU A 426 36.99 -19.96 -17.60
CA LEU A 426 38.28 -20.62 -17.46
C LEU A 426 38.79 -21.10 -18.83
N ASN A 427 40.11 -21.02 -19.05
CA ASN A 427 40.76 -21.69 -20.17
C ASN A 427 40.91 -23.21 -19.91
N ARG A 428 41.52 -23.92 -20.88
CA ARG A 428 41.77 -25.38 -20.78
C ARG A 428 42.65 -25.77 -19.58
N ASP A 429 43.55 -24.88 -19.14
CA ASP A 429 44.39 -25.10 -17.95
C ASP A 429 43.67 -24.79 -16.63
N GLY A 430 42.39 -24.45 -16.69
CA GLY A 430 41.60 -24.09 -15.52
C GLY A 430 41.97 -22.73 -14.92
N ARG A 431 42.49 -21.80 -15.73
CA ARG A 431 42.81 -20.42 -15.33
C ARG A 431 41.76 -19.43 -15.81
N VAL A 432 41.44 -18.44 -14.97
CA VAL A 432 40.50 -17.37 -15.29
C VAL A 432 41.04 -16.55 -16.47
N ILE A 433 40.27 -16.47 -17.55
CA ILE A 433 40.59 -15.61 -18.71
C ILE A 433 39.59 -14.47 -18.90
N GLY A 434 38.43 -14.59 -18.25
CA GLY A 434 37.33 -13.66 -18.41
C GLY A 434 36.39 -13.69 -17.20
N ILE A 435 35.85 -12.52 -16.85
CA ILE A 435 34.88 -12.34 -15.79
C ILE A 435 33.79 -11.40 -16.31
N ARG A 436 32.59 -11.92 -16.51
CA ARG A 436 31.39 -11.09 -16.68
C ARG A 436 30.89 -10.73 -15.28
N VAL A 437 30.87 -9.43 -14.97
CA VAL A 437 30.53 -8.97 -13.63
C VAL A 437 29.01 -8.85 -13.44
N PRO A 438 28.48 -9.04 -12.22
CA PRO A 438 27.07 -8.81 -11.91
C PRO A 438 26.57 -7.43 -12.33
N ALA A 439 25.28 -7.31 -12.64
CA ALA A 439 24.71 -6.04 -13.14
C ALA A 439 24.85 -4.86 -12.14
N ASN A 440 24.98 -5.14 -10.85
CA ASN A 440 25.18 -4.14 -9.80
C ASN A 440 26.66 -3.76 -9.58
N ALA A 441 27.61 -4.42 -10.25
CA ALA A 441 29.01 -4.08 -10.19
C ALA A 441 29.28 -2.68 -10.73
N ARG A 442 30.38 -2.08 -10.27
CA ARG A 442 30.92 -0.84 -10.82
C ARG A 442 32.35 -1.05 -11.23
N THR A 443 32.84 -0.27 -12.19
CA THR A 443 34.26 -0.23 -12.47
C THR A 443 35.00 0.69 -11.49
N ASP A 444 36.33 0.69 -11.53
CA ASP A 444 37.19 1.59 -10.74
C ASP A 444 36.97 3.07 -11.07
N LYS A 445 36.32 3.35 -12.20
CA LYS A 445 35.91 4.70 -12.63
C LYS A 445 34.42 4.96 -12.46
N GLY A 446 33.70 4.08 -11.76
CA GLY A 446 32.29 4.27 -11.41
C GLY A 446 31.29 3.96 -12.53
N ILE A 447 31.74 3.38 -13.65
CA ILE A 447 30.85 2.92 -14.73
C ILE A 447 30.11 1.68 -14.27
N ARG A 448 28.84 1.55 -14.63
CA ARG A 448 27.95 0.44 -14.24
C ARG A 448 26.98 0.12 -15.37
N VAL A 449 26.27 -1.01 -15.25
CA VAL A 449 25.11 -1.27 -16.11
C VAL A 449 24.12 -0.10 -16.01
N GLY A 450 23.61 0.36 -17.16
CA GLY A 450 22.80 1.58 -17.30
C GLY A 450 23.60 2.84 -17.67
N SER A 451 24.93 2.84 -17.55
CA SER A 451 25.77 3.94 -18.08
C SER A 451 25.75 3.98 -19.61
N THR A 452 26.19 5.08 -20.23
CA THR A 452 26.36 5.15 -21.69
C THR A 452 27.82 4.96 -22.12
N TYR A 453 28.09 4.62 -23.38
CA TYR A 453 29.46 4.56 -23.91
C TYR A 453 30.20 5.90 -23.79
N ALA A 454 29.51 7.02 -24.02
CA ALA A 454 30.10 8.34 -23.80
C ALA A 454 30.55 8.57 -22.34
N GLN A 455 29.79 8.06 -21.36
CA GLN A 455 30.21 8.11 -19.95
C GLN A 455 31.44 7.23 -19.72
N ALA A 456 31.49 6.04 -20.31
CA ALA A 456 32.63 5.13 -20.19
C ALA A 456 33.91 5.70 -20.82
N GLU A 457 33.84 6.18 -22.06
CA GLU A 457 34.96 6.83 -22.75
C GLU A 457 35.47 8.07 -21.99
N ALA A 458 34.54 8.88 -21.45
CA ALA A 458 34.91 10.02 -20.62
C ALA A 458 35.63 9.60 -19.33
N ALA A 459 35.14 8.55 -18.67
CA ALA A 459 35.70 8.03 -17.42
C ALA A 459 37.08 7.37 -17.61
N TYR A 460 37.35 6.82 -18.79
CA TYR A 460 38.61 6.19 -19.18
C TYR A 460 39.44 7.02 -20.16
N ARG A 461 39.23 8.35 -20.21
CA ARG A 461 39.97 9.25 -21.09
C ARG A 461 41.49 9.04 -20.99
N GLY A 462 42.12 8.85 -22.15
CA GLY A 462 43.57 8.56 -22.25
C GLY A 462 43.91 7.07 -22.30
N ARG A 463 42.93 6.17 -22.24
CA ARG A 463 43.10 4.75 -22.57
C ARG A 463 42.76 4.49 -24.05
N PRO A 464 43.41 3.51 -24.70
CA PRO A 464 42.95 3.00 -25.98
C PRO A 464 41.54 2.45 -25.85
N THR A 465 40.67 2.84 -26.79
CA THR A 465 39.30 2.35 -26.89
C THR A 465 39.03 1.84 -28.29
N GLU A 466 38.32 0.72 -28.38
CA GLU A 466 37.88 0.13 -29.65
C GLU A 466 36.37 -0.05 -29.58
N ARG A 467 35.67 0.28 -30.67
CA ARG A 467 34.24 0.00 -30.83
C ARG A 467 34.09 -1.10 -31.86
N ASP A 468 33.27 -2.08 -31.54
CA ASP A 468 32.95 -3.18 -32.44
C ASP A 468 31.45 -3.45 -32.43
N ALA A 469 30.95 -4.09 -33.49
CA ALA A 469 29.56 -4.51 -33.61
C ALA A 469 29.49 -5.92 -34.19
N ASP A 470 28.78 -6.81 -33.51
CA ASP A 470 28.56 -8.19 -33.92
C ASP A 470 27.07 -8.53 -33.95
N ALA A 471 26.73 -9.79 -34.19
CA ALA A 471 25.34 -10.25 -34.17
C ALA A 471 24.69 -10.17 -32.76
N GLY A 472 25.49 -10.05 -31.70
CA GLY A 472 25.06 -9.93 -30.31
C GLY A 472 24.91 -8.49 -29.82
N GLY A 473 25.37 -7.49 -30.56
CA GLY A 473 25.17 -6.07 -30.27
C GLY A 473 26.41 -5.23 -30.55
N TYR A 474 26.55 -4.14 -29.80
CA TYR A 474 27.66 -3.22 -29.88
C TYR A 474 28.55 -3.40 -28.66
N HIS A 475 29.85 -3.26 -28.83
CA HIS A 475 30.84 -3.36 -27.76
C HIS A 475 31.75 -2.14 -27.75
N LEU A 476 32.03 -1.64 -26.56
CA LEU A 476 33.13 -0.70 -26.31
C LEU A 476 34.18 -1.42 -25.47
N LEU A 477 35.35 -1.65 -26.06
CA LEU A 477 36.51 -2.18 -25.36
C LEU A 477 37.39 -1.04 -24.88
N VAL A 478 37.83 -1.10 -23.63
CA VAL A 478 38.87 -0.23 -23.06
C VAL A 478 40.05 -1.09 -22.64
N THR A 479 41.22 -0.86 -23.23
CA THR A 479 42.44 -1.62 -22.90
C THR A 479 43.22 -0.91 -21.79
N GLY A 480 43.74 -1.70 -20.83
CA GLY A 480 44.53 -1.20 -19.72
C GLY A 480 45.65 -2.16 -19.32
N PRO A 481 46.35 -1.88 -18.20
CA PRO A 481 47.43 -2.73 -17.72
C PRO A 481 46.90 -4.11 -17.34
N GLY A 482 47.37 -5.14 -18.04
CA GLY A 482 47.09 -6.55 -17.72
C GLY A 482 45.77 -7.11 -18.25
N GLY A 483 44.99 -6.35 -19.00
CA GLY A 483 43.73 -6.81 -19.58
C GLY A 483 42.87 -5.67 -20.15
N ALA A 484 41.61 -5.98 -20.42
CA ALA A 484 40.64 -5.02 -20.92
C ALA A 484 39.32 -5.08 -20.15
N ILE A 485 38.56 -3.99 -20.23
CA ILE A 485 37.17 -3.90 -19.77
C ILE A 485 36.30 -3.71 -21.01
N GLY A 486 35.35 -4.63 -21.20
CA GLY A 486 34.34 -4.58 -22.23
C GLY A 486 33.02 -4.06 -21.68
N PHE A 487 32.37 -3.18 -22.41
CA PHE A 487 31.02 -2.71 -22.17
C PHE A 487 30.17 -3.12 -23.36
N HIS A 488 29.09 -3.87 -23.12
CA HIS A 488 28.18 -4.34 -24.18
C HIS A 488 26.82 -3.65 -24.09
N SER A 489 26.19 -3.41 -25.24
CA SER A 489 24.86 -2.81 -25.38
C SER A 489 24.17 -3.36 -26.63
N LEU A 490 22.83 -3.45 -26.61
CA LEU A 490 22.05 -3.88 -27.78
C LEU A 490 22.01 -2.83 -28.89
N ASN A 491 22.33 -1.57 -28.61
CA ASN A 491 22.42 -0.52 -29.62
C ASN A 491 23.53 0.48 -29.27
N GLU A 492 24.15 1.11 -30.27
CA GLU A 492 25.34 1.97 -30.08
C GLU A 492 25.10 3.15 -29.12
N ALA A 493 23.88 3.70 -29.12
CA ALA A 493 23.47 4.81 -28.25
C ALA A 493 22.86 4.34 -26.92
N GLY A 494 22.82 3.03 -26.69
CA GLY A 494 22.06 2.40 -25.63
C GLY A 494 22.77 2.44 -24.29
N PRO A 495 22.06 2.09 -23.21
CA PRO A 495 22.71 1.84 -21.94
C PRO A 495 23.60 0.59 -22.06
N VAL A 496 24.73 0.59 -21.34
CA VAL A 496 25.55 -0.59 -21.08
C VAL A 496 24.66 -1.62 -20.38
N GLU A 497 24.55 -2.81 -20.95
CA GLU A 497 23.74 -3.91 -20.43
C GLU A 497 24.59 -4.93 -19.66
N SER A 498 25.85 -5.08 -20.04
CA SER A 498 26.79 -5.94 -19.33
C SER A 498 28.21 -5.38 -19.35
N ILE A 499 29.00 -5.79 -18.36
CA ILE A 499 30.41 -5.43 -18.21
C ILE A 499 31.21 -6.72 -18.10
N ALA A 500 32.29 -6.82 -18.87
CA ALA A 500 33.23 -7.93 -18.83
C ALA A 500 34.65 -7.41 -18.56
N VAL A 501 35.45 -8.18 -17.84
CA VAL A 501 36.88 -7.91 -17.63
C VAL A 501 37.68 -9.17 -17.96
N GLY A 502 38.82 -9.04 -18.61
CA GLY A 502 39.56 -10.22 -19.05
C GLY A 502 40.63 -9.95 -20.11
N ARG A 503 41.03 -11.02 -20.79
CA ARG A 503 41.73 -10.91 -22.08
C ARG A 503 40.87 -10.10 -23.07
N GLU A 504 41.53 -9.40 -24.00
CA GLU A 504 40.85 -8.52 -24.96
C GLU A 504 39.74 -9.25 -25.71
N ASP A 505 40.01 -10.44 -26.26
CA ASP A 505 39.02 -11.19 -27.03
C ASP A 505 37.77 -11.55 -26.20
N TYR A 506 37.96 -11.95 -24.93
CA TYR A 506 36.82 -12.22 -24.04
C TYR A 506 36.04 -10.94 -23.72
N ALA A 507 36.74 -9.85 -23.43
CA ALA A 507 36.13 -8.57 -23.11
C ALA A 507 35.38 -7.98 -24.32
N LYS A 508 35.76 -8.32 -25.57
CA LYS A 508 35.00 -7.99 -26.79
C LYS A 508 33.71 -8.80 -26.97
N GLY A 509 33.42 -9.76 -26.09
CA GLY A 509 32.24 -10.62 -26.20
C GLY A 509 32.47 -11.90 -26.99
N PHE A 510 33.69 -12.20 -27.44
CA PHE A 510 33.98 -13.48 -28.06
C PHE A 510 34.11 -14.59 -27.01
N GLU A 511 33.35 -15.66 -27.21
CA GLU A 511 33.58 -16.91 -26.49
C GLU A 511 34.84 -17.57 -27.03
N LEU A 512 35.96 -17.38 -26.32
CA LEU A 512 37.31 -17.89 -26.63
C LEU A 512 37.46 -19.43 -26.60
N CYS A 513 36.37 -20.16 -26.76
CA CYS A 513 36.34 -21.61 -26.58
C CYS A 513 36.41 -22.40 -27.89
N SER A 514 36.56 -21.75 -29.05
CA SER A 514 36.76 -22.49 -30.30
C SER A 514 38.16 -23.11 -30.33
N ASP A 515 38.27 -24.33 -30.88
CA ASP A 515 39.50 -25.13 -30.91
C ASP A 515 40.68 -24.50 -31.69
N SER A 516 40.52 -23.28 -32.19
CA SER A 516 41.46 -22.59 -33.08
C SER A 516 42.42 -21.65 -32.37
N GLU A 517 42.65 -21.77 -31.05
CA GLU A 517 43.73 -21.01 -30.40
C GLU A 517 45.06 -21.40 -31.10
N PRO A 518 45.75 -20.47 -31.79
CA PRO A 518 47.02 -20.79 -32.42
C PRO A 518 48.01 -21.19 -31.32
N PRO A 519 48.77 -22.28 -31.49
CA PRO A 519 49.76 -22.69 -30.51
C PRO A 519 50.72 -21.53 -30.23
N SER A 520 50.93 -21.25 -28.94
CA SER A 520 51.76 -20.18 -28.39
C SER A 520 53.20 -20.19 -28.87
#